data_AF-A0A136K2C2-F1
#
_entry.id   AF-A0A136K2C2-F1
#
_cell.length_a   1.000
_cell.length_b   1.000
_cell.length_c   1.000
_cell.angle_alpha   90.00
_cell.angle_beta   90.00
_cell.angle_gamma   90.00
#
_symmetry.space_group_name_H-M   'P 1'
#
loop_
_entity.id
_entity.type
_entity.pdbx_description
1 polymer ?
#
loop_
_entity_poly.entity_id
_entity_poly.type
_entity_poly.pdbx_seq_one_letter_code
_entity_poly.pdbx_strand_id
1 'polypeptide(L)'
;MGRRLFLLVVFAMVWCCGGVGGEGAFATEGQVPLRTHGPLRVSPENPRYFADAENRIVYLTGSHHWENFQDVTEPFDYQAYLDRLVTLNHNFIRLWVSDTMRSSGGWLLHPPTEANPVSPLPYLRTGPGAALDGGPRVDLVRFNPRYFERLRDRVIKAGQRGLYVSVMLFQGFGVSERGAWQAHPFNGANNLNEIDGDDDHDGVGTEIQRAPSGLVLAAQEAYVRQVLDTLHDLDNVLYEVVNEAVPESVPWQYHFIRFIKRYERDRGFMTHPVGMTFFQLGEFGGGDNATLFDSEADWISPGGYTKYARNPPVADGRKVLILDTDHIHGIGGDHNFVWESFFRGYNPIYMDPFGAVHELTIGEPVANEPQHERARLAMGETRRWADQLDLQRLTPQGELASTGYCLAERGEEYLVYVSAPANPLSAAGTTRPITINLVGSVVPLRSTGSIWKRDGRGRATHSSGERTCDHRALPGGRANSSSEGQIDNRAAAVTASADRSMGFRLPAVPPHLLAAGCGSG
;
A
#
# COMPACT_ATOMS: atom_id res chain seq x y z
N MET A 1 37.55 -10.04 -13.81
CA MET A 1 36.96 -8.78 -13.30
C MET A 1 35.91 -8.31 -14.29
N GLY A 2 34.65 -8.66 -14.04
CA GLY A 2 33.54 -8.26 -14.90
C GLY A 2 33.22 -6.77 -14.71
N ARG A 3 33.10 -6.02 -15.79
CA ARG A 3 32.63 -4.62 -15.78
C ARG A 3 31.17 -4.62 -15.33
N ARG A 4 30.87 -4.14 -14.11
CA ARG A 4 29.51 -3.79 -13.70
C ARG A 4 29.11 -2.48 -14.39
N LEU A 5 27.90 -2.43 -14.91
CA LEU A 5 27.33 -1.30 -15.63
C LEU A 5 26.77 -0.31 -14.60
N PHE A 6 27.22 0.95 -14.63
CA PHE A 6 26.69 2.02 -13.78
C PHE A 6 25.42 2.62 -14.41
N LEU A 7 24.29 2.56 -13.70
CA LEU A 7 23.00 3.07 -14.19
C LEU A 7 22.56 4.26 -13.31
N LEU A 8 22.66 5.48 -13.83
CA LEU A 8 21.94 6.63 -13.27
C LEU A 8 20.63 6.79 -14.07
N VAL A 9 19.49 6.46 -13.44
CA VAL A 9 18.16 6.67 -14.04
C VAL A 9 17.54 7.92 -13.42
N VAL A 10 17.41 8.97 -14.22
CA VAL A 10 16.64 10.17 -13.86
C VAL A 10 15.28 10.06 -14.53
N PHE A 11 14.22 9.87 -13.75
CA PHE A 11 12.85 9.77 -14.26
C PHE A 11 12.13 11.12 -14.12
N ALA A 12 11.65 11.65 -15.25
CA ALA A 12 10.77 12.82 -15.29
C ALA A 12 9.45 12.38 -15.91
N MET A 13 8.41 12.22 -15.08
CA MET A 13 7.08 11.81 -15.56
C MET A 13 6.29 13.07 -15.95
N VAL A 14 6.15 13.33 -17.24
CA VAL A 14 5.28 14.40 -17.79
C VAL A 14 4.17 13.73 -18.60
N TRP A 15 2.97 13.62 -18.03
CA TRP A 15 1.83 13.06 -18.75
C TRP A 15 0.91 14.16 -19.25
N CYS A 16 0.86 14.36 -20.58
CA CYS A 16 -0.21 15.10 -21.24
C CYS A 16 -1.40 14.17 -21.47
N CYS A 17 -2.58 14.58 -21.03
CA CYS A 17 -3.84 13.86 -21.20
C CYS A 17 -4.15 13.58 -22.68
N GLY A 18 -4.54 12.34 -22.98
CA GLY A 18 -5.11 11.92 -24.26
C GLY A 18 -5.63 10.50 -24.12
N GLY A 19 -6.95 10.33 -24.22
CA GLY A 19 -7.63 9.05 -24.07
C GLY A 19 -7.62 8.16 -25.30
N VAL A 20 -8.21 6.99 -25.09
CA VAL A 20 -8.59 5.89 -26.00
C VAL A 20 -7.51 4.83 -26.25
N GLY A 21 -7.96 3.59 -26.07
CA GLY A 21 -7.18 2.36 -25.94
C GLY A 21 -6.59 1.81 -27.23
N GLY A 22 -5.74 0.82 -27.02
CA GLY A 22 -5.09 0.02 -28.04
C GLY A 22 -4.34 -1.11 -27.36
N GLU A 23 -4.90 -2.31 -27.43
CA GLU A 23 -4.25 -3.56 -27.02
C GLU A 23 -3.00 -3.78 -27.87
N GLY A 24 -1.84 -3.75 -27.23
CA GLY A 24 -0.57 -4.21 -27.80
C GLY A 24 -0.22 -5.54 -27.14
N ALA A 25 -0.53 -6.65 -27.80
CA ALA A 25 -0.14 -7.98 -27.37
C ALA A 25 1.40 -8.11 -27.38
N PHE A 26 2.00 -8.28 -26.21
CA PHE A 26 3.36 -8.78 -26.07
C PHE A 26 3.31 -10.30 -25.90
N ALA A 27 4.17 -10.98 -26.65
CA ALA A 27 4.27 -12.43 -26.69
C ALA A 27 4.52 -13.02 -25.31
N THR A 28 3.78 -14.07 -24.98
CA THR A 28 3.88 -14.86 -23.75
C THR A 28 5.14 -15.73 -23.77
N GLU A 29 6.27 -15.17 -23.33
CA GLU A 29 7.32 -16.00 -22.74
C GLU A 29 6.72 -16.71 -21.52
N GLY A 30 6.92 -18.03 -21.42
CA GLY A 30 6.27 -18.90 -20.44
C GLY A 30 6.37 -18.31 -19.04
N GLN A 31 5.23 -17.82 -18.52
CA GLN A 31 5.17 -17.28 -17.17
C GLN A 31 5.54 -18.39 -16.20
N VAL A 32 6.72 -18.27 -15.58
CA VAL A 32 7.00 -18.98 -14.33
C VAL A 32 5.81 -18.68 -13.41
N PRO A 33 5.14 -19.68 -12.82
CA PRO A 33 4.01 -19.43 -11.94
C PRO A 33 4.42 -18.42 -10.88
N LEU A 34 3.71 -17.29 -10.79
CA LEU A 34 3.90 -16.33 -9.71
C LEU A 34 3.53 -17.04 -8.42
N ARG A 35 4.55 -17.42 -7.63
CA ARG A 35 4.37 -18.00 -6.32
C ARG A 35 5.11 -17.13 -5.32
N THR A 36 4.52 -17.02 -4.16
CA THR A 36 5.20 -16.52 -2.98
C THR A 36 6.35 -17.45 -2.61
N HIS A 37 7.29 -16.88 -1.88
CA HIS A 37 8.41 -17.60 -1.30
C HIS A 37 8.48 -17.12 0.14
N GLY A 38 8.16 -17.98 1.10
CA GLY A 38 8.00 -17.54 2.48
C GLY A 38 8.00 -18.69 3.49
N PRO A 39 7.73 -18.40 4.77
CA PRO A 39 7.26 -17.12 5.30
C PRO A 39 8.24 -15.96 5.16
N LEU A 40 7.70 -14.75 5.09
CA LEU A 40 8.49 -13.53 5.16
C LEU A 40 9.13 -13.35 6.54
N ARG A 41 10.32 -12.75 6.58
CA ARG A 41 11.00 -12.31 7.81
C ARG A 41 11.57 -10.92 7.63
N VAL A 42 11.69 -10.14 8.71
CA VAL A 42 12.35 -8.83 8.62
C VAL A 42 13.77 -9.03 8.08
N SER A 43 14.15 -8.28 7.03
CA SER A 43 15.49 -8.40 6.46
C SER A 43 16.53 -7.90 7.47
N PRO A 44 17.59 -8.68 7.76
CA PRO A 44 18.67 -8.22 8.62
C PRO A 44 19.58 -7.19 7.92
N GLU A 45 19.64 -7.19 6.59
CA GLU A 45 20.44 -6.23 5.81
C GLU A 45 19.70 -4.90 5.59
N ASN A 46 18.38 -4.94 5.35
CA ASN A 46 17.56 -3.75 5.23
C ASN A 46 16.21 -3.91 5.97
N PRO A 47 16.14 -3.56 7.27
CA PRO A 47 14.96 -3.81 8.10
C PRO A 47 13.73 -2.93 7.77
N ARG A 48 13.80 -2.11 6.71
CA ARG A 48 12.63 -1.44 6.10
C ARG A 48 11.72 -2.39 5.33
N TYR A 49 12.25 -3.55 4.97
CA TYR A 49 11.56 -4.52 4.14
C TYR A 49 11.60 -5.92 4.77
N PHE A 50 10.68 -6.76 4.31
CA PHE A 50 10.78 -8.19 4.51
C PHE A 50 11.76 -8.82 3.51
N ALA A 51 12.25 -10.00 3.85
CA ALA A 51 12.93 -10.91 2.96
C ALA A 51 12.20 -12.26 2.89
N ASP A 52 12.18 -12.87 1.71
CA ASP A 52 11.64 -14.21 1.47
C ASP A 52 12.56 -15.32 1.99
N ALA A 53 12.14 -16.59 1.88
CA ALA A 53 12.92 -17.75 2.28
C ALA A 53 14.34 -17.79 1.67
N GLU A 54 14.55 -17.21 0.49
CA GLU A 54 15.83 -17.13 -0.20
C GLU A 54 16.66 -15.87 0.11
N ASN A 55 16.26 -15.05 1.10
CA ASN A 55 16.88 -13.77 1.47
C ASN A 55 16.73 -12.65 0.42
N ARG A 56 15.77 -12.74 -0.50
CA ARG A 56 15.46 -11.64 -1.43
C ARG A 56 14.51 -10.65 -0.76
N ILE A 57 14.79 -9.36 -0.92
CA ILE A 57 13.90 -8.31 -0.42
C ILE A 57 12.54 -8.39 -1.11
N VAL A 58 11.48 -8.30 -0.33
CA VAL A 58 10.09 -8.22 -0.79
C VAL A 58 9.52 -6.86 -0.42
N TYR A 59 9.36 -5.99 -1.41
CA TYR A 59 8.59 -4.75 -1.30
C TYR A 59 7.10 -5.07 -1.43
N LEU A 60 6.35 -4.85 -0.37
CA LEU A 60 4.92 -5.15 -0.34
C LEU A 60 4.11 -3.94 -0.83
N THR A 61 3.25 -4.16 -1.81
CA THR A 61 2.31 -3.15 -2.29
C THR A 61 1.11 -3.78 -2.97
N GLY A 62 -0.07 -3.22 -2.71
CA GLY A 62 -1.30 -3.63 -3.40
C GLY A 62 -2.57 -3.07 -2.77
N SER A 63 -3.69 -3.34 -3.42
CA SER A 63 -5.02 -2.87 -3.02
C SER A 63 -5.80 -3.90 -2.20
N HIS A 64 -6.59 -3.45 -1.24
CA HIS A 64 -7.51 -4.26 -0.44
C HIS A 64 -8.92 -3.65 -0.40
N HIS A 65 -9.92 -4.47 -0.05
CA HIS A 65 -11.33 -4.09 -0.03
C HIS A 65 -12.04 -4.82 1.12
N TRP A 66 -12.98 -4.16 1.79
CA TRP A 66 -13.67 -4.69 2.98
C TRP A 66 -14.36 -6.03 2.79
N GLU A 67 -14.90 -6.31 1.60
CA GLU A 67 -15.61 -7.56 1.30
C GLU A 67 -14.73 -8.65 0.68
N ASN A 68 -13.40 -8.43 0.64
CA ASN A 68 -12.48 -9.38 0.04
C ASN A 68 -12.24 -10.64 0.87
N PHE A 69 -12.98 -10.85 1.96
CA PHE A 69 -13.03 -12.10 2.71
C PHE A 69 -14.47 -12.53 3.09
N GLN A 70 -15.20 -11.69 3.82
CA GLN A 70 -16.61 -11.92 4.17
C GLN A 70 -17.52 -11.12 3.25
N ASP A 71 -18.64 -11.74 2.87
CA ASP A 71 -19.69 -11.10 2.08
C ASP A 71 -20.56 -10.28 3.04
N VAL A 72 -20.80 -9.02 2.72
CA VAL A 72 -21.63 -8.11 3.52
C VAL A 72 -22.77 -7.58 2.66
N THR A 73 -22.47 -7.05 1.50
CA THR A 73 -23.45 -6.50 0.56
C THR A 73 -23.92 -7.58 -0.39
N GLU A 74 -22.98 -8.22 -1.08
CA GLU A 74 -23.22 -9.27 -2.07
C GLU A 74 -22.03 -10.24 -2.13
N PRO A 75 -22.18 -11.43 -2.73
CA PRO A 75 -21.05 -12.35 -2.91
C PRO A 75 -19.89 -11.67 -3.65
N PHE A 76 -18.74 -11.55 -3.00
CA PHE A 76 -17.58 -10.88 -3.60
C PHE A 76 -16.88 -11.76 -4.64
N ASP A 77 -16.70 -11.27 -5.87
CA ASP A 77 -15.93 -11.97 -6.91
C ASP A 77 -14.42 -11.88 -6.63
N TYR A 78 -13.97 -12.75 -5.74
CA TYR A 78 -12.59 -12.82 -5.30
C TYR A 78 -11.62 -13.19 -6.43
N GLN A 79 -12.05 -13.97 -7.42
CA GLN A 79 -11.18 -14.36 -8.52
C GLN A 79 -10.91 -13.17 -9.44
N ALA A 80 -11.96 -12.46 -9.87
CA ALA A 80 -11.80 -11.26 -10.70
C ALA A 80 -10.97 -10.19 -9.99
N TYR A 81 -11.16 -10.04 -8.67
CA TYR A 81 -10.34 -9.18 -7.84
C TYR A 81 -8.85 -9.56 -7.91
N LEU A 82 -8.48 -10.82 -7.65
CA LEU A 82 -7.07 -11.24 -7.71
C LEU A 82 -6.48 -11.10 -9.12
N ASP A 83 -7.23 -11.44 -10.16
CA ASP A 83 -6.77 -11.34 -11.56
C ASP A 83 -6.51 -9.86 -11.95
N ARG A 84 -7.32 -8.92 -11.42
CA ARG A 84 -7.08 -7.48 -11.56
C ARG A 84 -5.81 -7.04 -10.85
N LEU A 85 -5.57 -7.48 -9.61
CA LEU A 85 -4.35 -7.16 -8.86
C LEU A 85 -3.08 -7.64 -9.56
N VAL A 86 -3.11 -8.87 -10.10
CA VAL A 86 -1.99 -9.42 -10.89
C VAL A 86 -1.72 -8.58 -12.13
N THR A 87 -2.78 -8.17 -12.84
CA THR A 87 -2.67 -7.29 -14.02
C THR A 87 -2.04 -5.94 -13.67
N LEU A 88 -2.33 -5.43 -12.47
CA LEU A 88 -1.76 -4.19 -11.93
C LEU A 88 -0.37 -4.39 -11.28
N ASN A 89 0.21 -5.59 -11.34
CA ASN A 89 1.49 -5.93 -10.72
C ASN A 89 1.51 -5.73 -9.19
N HIS A 90 0.40 -5.98 -8.49
CA HIS A 90 0.35 -5.97 -7.02
C HIS A 90 0.80 -7.31 -6.42
N ASN A 91 1.31 -7.32 -5.20
CA ASN A 91 1.75 -8.53 -4.48
C ASN A 91 1.27 -8.61 -3.02
N PHE A 92 0.39 -7.72 -2.59
CA PHE A 92 -0.09 -7.72 -1.22
C PHE A 92 -1.56 -7.38 -1.13
N ILE A 93 -2.27 -8.10 -0.25
CA ILE A 93 -3.66 -7.80 0.12
C ILE A 93 -3.82 -7.91 1.64
N ARG A 94 -4.82 -7.20 2.16
CA ARG A 94 -5.32 -7.34 3.53
C ARG A 94 -6.70 -7.97 3.47
N LEU A 95 -6.92 -9.11 4.11
CA LEU A 95 -8.24 -9.72 4.24
C LEU A 95 -8.98 -9.09 5.42
N TRP A 96 -10.11 -8.48 5.12
CA TRP A 96 -10.94 -7.78 6.11
C TRP A 96 -11.87 -8.73 6.86
N VAL A 97 -11.92 -8.58 8.17
CA VAL A 97 -12.87 -9.31 9.01
C VAL A 97 -13.95 -8.35 9.51
N SER A 98 -15.20 -8.76 9.35
CA SER A 98 -16.33 -8.23 10.10
C SER A 98 -16.61 -9.18 11.27
N ASP A 99 -16.46 -8.63 12.47
CA ASP A 99 -16.62 -9.32 13.75
C ASP A 99 -18.06 -9.28 14.27
N THR A 100 -18.97 -8.64 13.53
CA THR A 100 -20.40 -8.58 13.81
C THR A 100 -21.20 -9.53 12.92
N MET A 101 -22.38 -9.95 13.39
CA MET A 101 -23.29 -10.82 12.62
C MET A 101 -24.01 -10.08 11.48
N ARG A 102 -24.08 -8.75 11.58
CA ARG A 102 -24.59 -7.82 10.58
C ARG A 102 -23.69 -6.60 10.57
N SER A 103 -23.49 -6.01 9.40
CA SER A 103 -22.85 -4.69 9.33
C SER A 103 -23.82 -3.64 9.88
N SER A 104 -23.36 -2.78 10.80
CA SER A 104 -24.08 -1.59 11.27
C SER A 104 -24.28 -0.54 10.16
N GLY A 105 -23.82 -0.84 8.95
CA GLY A 105 -23.97 0.02 7.79
C GLY A 105 -22.94 1.15 7.74
N GLY A 106 -21.82 1.05 8.49
CA GLY A 106 -20.71 2.02 8.66
C GLY A 106 -20.14 2.66 7.38
N TRP A 107 -18.87 3.09 7.36
CA TRP A 107 -18.24 3.70 6.16
C TRP A 107 -18.44 2.90 4.84
N LEU A 108 -18.61 1.59 4.99
CA LEU A 108 -18.94 0.61 3.97
C LEU A 108 -20.30 0.80 3.27
N LEU A 109 -21.29 1.37 3.95
CA LEU A 109 -22.70 1.09 3.63
C LEU A 109 -23.66 2.23 3.97
N HIS A 110 -23.21 3.49 4.07
CA HIS A 110 -24.07 4.63 4.42
C HIS A 110 -24.72 5.33 3.20
N PRO A 111 -26.07 5.23 3.03
CA PRO A 111 -26.92 4.14 3.49
C PRO A 111 -27.54 3.32 2.34
N PRO A 112 -27.75 1.99 2.47
CA PRO A 112 -28.54 1.48 3.60
C PRO A 112 -28.02 0.22 4.32
N THR A 113 -27.97 0.36 5.65
CA THR A 113 -28.39 -0.56 6.72
C THR A 113 -28.51 -2.04 6.42
N GLU A 114 -27.84 -2.83 7.27
CA GLU A 114 -28.22 -4.08 7.94
C GLU A 114 -29.02 -5.15 7.17
N ALA A 115 -29.30 -5.06 5.87
CA ALA A 115 -30.26 -5.96 5.22
C ALA A 115 -29.77 -7.41 5.18
N ASN A 116 -28.45 -7.59 5.05
CA ASN A 116 -27.83 -8.89 4.84
C ASN A 116 -26.98 -9.32 6.05
N PRO A 117 -27.06 -10.60 6.45
CA PRO A 117 -26.15 -11.16 7.42
C PRO A 117 -24.73 -11.20 6.85
N VAL A 118 -23.74 -10.87 7.68
CA VAL A 118 -22.33 -11.07 7.34
C VAL A 118 -22.08 -12.57 7.20
N SER A 119 -21.38 -12.98 6.14
CA SER A 119 -21.17 -14.40 5.85
C SER A 119 -19.82 -14.71 5.20
N PRO A 120 -19.16 -15.81 5.59
CA PRO A 120 -19.45 -16.65 6.75
C PRO A 120 -19.06 -15.95 8.05
N LEU A 121 -19.61 -16.41 9.19
CA LEU A 121 -19.14 -16.04 10.53
C LEU A 121 -18.21 -17.12 11.09
N PRO A 122 -17.27 -16.77 12.01
CA PRO A 122 -16.31 -17.73 12.56
C PRO A 122 -16.96 -18.82 13.42
N TYR A 123 -18.11 -18.54 14.03
CA TYR A 123 -18.83 -19.43 14.94
C TYR A 123 -20.11 -19.99 14.31
N LEU A 124 -20.52 -21.18 14.72
CA LEU A 124 -21.79 -21.76 14.30
C LEU A 124 -22.98 -21.01 14.92
N ARG A 125 -23.99 -20.75 14.09
CA ARG A 125 -25.30 -20.21 14.50
C ARG A 125 -26.32 -21.32 14.57
N THR A 126 -26.22 -22.16 15.60
CA THR A 126 -27.04 -23.38 15.75
C THR A 126 -27.93 -23.39 17.00
N GLY A 127 -27.95 -22.29 17.75
CA GLY A 127 -28.64 -22.23 19.04
C GLY A 127 -30.16 -22.20 18.96
N PRO A 128 -30.87 -22.77 19.95
CA PRO A 128 -32.28 -22.43 20.16
C PRO A 128 -32.40 -20.96 20.63
N GLY A 129 -33.54 -20.34 20.34
CA GLY A 129 -33.80 -18.95 20.71
C GLY A 129 -33.27 -17.93 19.71
N ALA A 130 -33.77 -16.70 19.80
CA ALA A 130 -33.38 -15.60 18.95
C ALA A 130 -32.20 -14.83 19.55
N ALA A 131 -31.19 -14.57 18.72
CA ALA A 131 -30.27 -13.45 18.91
C ALA A 131 -30.99 -12.12 18.65
N LEU A 132 -30.33 -10.99 18.90
CA LEU A 132 -30.92 -9.66 18.72
C LEU A 132 -31.32 -9.38 17.26
N ASP A 133 -30.70 -10.05 16.29
CA ASP A 133 -31.05 -9.96 14.87
C ASP A 133 -32.24 -10.84 14.45
N GLY A 134 -32.85 -11.58 15.38
CA GLY A 134 -33.95 -12.51 15.13
C GLY A 134 -33.53 -13.88 14.61
N GLY A 135 -32.24 -14.10 14.29
CA GLY A 135 -31.70 -15.39 13.86
C GLY A 135 -31.27 -16.28 15.04
N PRO A 136 -30.82 -17.52 14.77
CA PRO A 136 -30.26 -18.38 15.81
C PRO A 136 -29.06 -17.75 16.52
N ARG A 137 -28.98 -18.00 17.84
CA ARG A 137 -27.82 -17.62 18.66
C ARG A 137 -26.55 -18.34 18.23
N VAL A 138 -25.42 -17.66 18.46
CA VAL A 138 -24.06 -18.13 18.18
C VAL A 138 -23.59 -19.09 19.28
N ASP A 139 -22.83 -20.12 18.90
CA ASP A 139 -22.07 -20.94 19.84
C ASP A 139 -20.57 -20.59 19.74
N LEU A 140 -20.09 -19.80 20.70
CA LEU A 140 -18.72 -19.28 20.76
C LEU A 140 -17.66 -20.36 20.97
N VAL A 141 -18.04 -21.60 21.30
CA VAL A 141 -17.09 -22.72 21.43
C VAL A 141 -17.17 -23.70 20.25
N ARG A 142 -18.02 -23.45 19.25
CA ARG A 142 -18.13 -24.28 18.04
C ARG A 142 -17.89 -23.47 16.78
N PHE A 143 -16.74 -23.70 16.16
CA PHE A 143 -16.35 -23.03 14.92
C PHE A 143 -17.18 -23.48 13.71
N ASN A 144 -17.44 -22.54 12.82
CA ASN A 144 -18.09 -22.77 11.53
C ASN A 144 -17.04 -23.17 10.48
N PRO A 145 -17.02 -24.43 10.00
CA PRO A 145 -16.02 -24.90 9.04
C PRO A 145 -15.94 -24.05 7.77
N ARG A 146 -17.08 -23.52 7.30
CA ARG A 146 -17.12 -22.69 6.07
C ARG A 146 -16.29 -21.42 6.17
N TYR A 147 -16.14 -20.85 7.36
CA TYR A 147 -15.30 -19.67 7.57
C TYR A 147 -13.83 -19.99 7.34
N PHE A 148 -13.33 -21.05 7.97
CA PHE A 148 -11.94 -21.46 7.90
C PHE A 148 -11.59 -22.11 6.55
N GLU A 149 -12.52 -22.85 5.95
CA GLU A 149 -12.39 -23.33 4.57
C GLU A 149 -12.26 -22.17 3.59
N ARG A 150 -13.10 -21.12 3.71
CA ARG A 150 -13.00 -19.91 2.88
C ARG A 150 -11.70 -19.17 3.13
N LEU A 151 -11.28 -19.02 4.39
CA LEU A 151 -10.03 -18.35 4.75
C LEU A 151 -8.85 -19.03 4.06
N ARG A 152 -8.74 -20.35 4.22
CA ARG A 152 -7.68 -21.14 3.60
C ARG A 152 -7.73 -21.07 2.07
N ASP A 153 -8.91 -21.22 1.46
CA ASP A 153 -9.09 -21.16 0.01
C ASP A 153 -8.66 -19.79 -0.57
N ARG A 154 -9.06 -18.68 0.06
CA ARG A 154 -8.67 -17.34 -0.39
C ARG A 154 -7.16 -17.12 -0.28
N VAL A 155 -6.53 -17.50 0.84
CA VAL A 155 -5.08 -17.39 1.02
C VAL A 155 -4.31 -18.25 0.00
N ILE A 156 -4.73 -19.49 -0.26
CA ILE A 156 -4.13 -20.35 -1.27
C ILE A 156 -4.23 -19.73 -2.67
N LYS A 157 -5.41 -19.22 -3.05
CA LYS A 157 -5.63 -18.60 -4.37
C LYS A 157 -4.79 -17.33 -4.58
N ALA A 158 -4.56 -16.56 -3.52
CA ALA A 158 -3.66 -15.41 -3.51
C ALA A 158 -2.20 -15.84 -3.67
N GLY A 159 -1.74 -16.83 -2.90
CA GLY A 159 -0.36 -17.34 -2.97
C GLY A 159 -0.01 -17.95 -4.33
N GLN A 160 -0.95 -18.66 -4.96
CA GLN A 160 -0.84 -19.18 -6.33
C GLN A 160 -0.67 -18.10 -7.42
N ARG A 161 -0.90 -16.83 -7.06
CA ARG A 161 -0.72 -15.65 -7.91
C ARG A 161 0.42 -14.75 -7.43
N GLY A 162 1.19 -15.19 -6.42
CA GLY A 162 2.31 -14.44 -5.86
C GLY A 162 1.90 -13.27 -4.97
N LEU A 163 0.71 -13.32 -4.36
CA LEU A 163 0.27 -12.32 -3.37
C LEU A 163 0.45 -12.82 -1.94
N TYR A 164 1.07 -11.97 -1.12
CA TYR A 164 1.08 -12.06 0.33
C TYR A 164 -0.20 -11.49 0.92
N VAL A 165 -0.61 -12.02 2.08
CA VAL A 165 -1.92 -11.78 2.68
C VAL A 165 -1.75 -11.41 4.15
N SER A 166 -2.13 -10.18 4.51
CA SER A 166 -2.43 -9.84 5.91
C SER A 166 -3.79 -10.39 6.29
N VAL A 167 -3.85 -11.25 7.29
CA VAL A 167 -5.07 -11.80 7.87
C VAL A 167 -5.41 -11.01 9.13
N MET A 168 -6.42 -10.14 9.02
CA MET A 168 -6.99 -9.42 10.15
C MET A 168 -7.71 -10.38 11.07
N LEU A 169 -7.44 -10.32 12.38
CA LEU A 169 -8.09 -11.21 13.36
C LEU A 169 -9.33 -10.57 13.98
N PHE A 170 -9.28 -9.28 14.30
CA PHE A 170 -10.33 -8.55 15.01
C PHE A 170 -10.58 -7.16 14.41
N GLN A 171 -11.66 -6.50 14.82
CA GLN A 171 -11.98 -5.13 14.43
C GLN A 171 -12.48 -4.31 15.62
N GLY A 172 -12.13 -3.02 15.73
CA GLY A 172 -12.56 -2.20 16.86
C GLY A 172 -13.94 -1.58 16.70
N PHE A 173 -14.42 -1.35 15.48
CA PHE A 173 -15.74 -0.74 15.26
C PHE A 173 -16.90 -1.60 15.80
N GLY A 174 -16.75 -2.93 15.72
CA GLY A 174 -17.75 -3.89 16.23
C GLY A 174 -17.98 -3.81 17.74
N VAL A 175 -17.04 -3.22 18.48
CA VAL A 175 -17.07 -3.12 19.94
C VAL A 175 -17.19 -1.69 20.48
N SER A 176 -16.92 -0.66 19.68
CA SER A 176 -17.01 0.75 20.13
C SER A 176 -18.32 1.44 19.73
N GLU A 177 -19.05 0.91 18.74
CA GLU A 177 -20.32 1.47 18.29
C GLU A 177 -21.52 0.73 18.89
N ARG A 178 -22.45 1.45 19.53
CA ARG A 178 -23.65 0.86 20.15
C ARG A 178 -24.48 0.00 19.18
N GLY A 179 -24.63 0.45 17.94
CA GLY A 179 -25.37 -0.28 16.91
C GLY A 179 -24.64 -1.57 16.50
N ALA A 180 -23.33 -1.50 16.28
CA ALA A 180 -22.52 -2.65 15.92
C ALA A 180 -22.46 -3.68 17.06
N TRP A 181 -22.35 -3.22 18.31
CA TRP A 181 -22.32 -4.07 19.49
C TRP A 181 -23.56 -4.95 19.63
N GLN A 182 -24.75 -4.44 19.27
CA GLN A 182 -25.98 -5.25 19.26
C GLN A 182 -25.90 -6.45 18.31
N ALA A 183 -25.11 -6.36 17.24
CA ALA A 183 -24.88 -7.45 16.30
C ALA A 183 -23.65 -8.30 16.65
N HIS A 184 -22.89 -7.96 17.69
CA HIS A 184 -21.64 -8.65 18.01
C HIS A 184 -21.88 -10.00 18.71
N PRO A 185 -21.18 -11.10 18.34
CA PRO A 185 -21.36 -12.42 18.95
C PRO A 185 -21.14 -12.47 20.48
N PHE A 186 -20.27 -11.61 21.00
CA PHE A 186 -19.96 -11.53 22.44
C PHE A 186 -20.95 -10.68 23.24
N ASN A 187 -21.94 -10.05 22.61
CA ASN A 187 -23.07 -9.49 23.35
C ASN A 187 -23.83 -10.65 24.03
N GLY A 188 -24.12 -10.53 25.32
CA GLY A 188 -24.76 -11.60 26.11
C GLY A 188 -26.10 -12.11 25.56
N ALA A 189 -26.81 -11.29 24.77
CA ALA A 189 -28.07 -11.69 24.14
C ALA A 189 -27.90 -12.56 22.89
N ASN A 190 -26.69 -12.62 22.31
CA ASN A 190 -26.43 -13.19 20.99
C ASN A 190 -25.82 -14.59 21.01
N ASN A 191 -25.28 -15.05 22.15
CA ASN A 191 -24.64 -16.36 22.26
C ASN A 191 -25.32 -17.32 23.25
N LEU A 192 -25.00 -18.60 23.11
CA LEU A 192 -25.48 -19.69 23.96
C LEU A 192 -24.62 -19.92 25.20
N ASN A 193 -23.45 -19.30 25.26
CA ASN A 193 -22.39 -19.63 26.20
C ASN A 193 -22.49 -18.80 27.49
N GLU A 194 -23.53 -17.98 27.62
CA GLU A 194 -23.75 -17.06 28.76
C GLU A 194 -22.55 -16.14 28.99
N ILE A 195 -21.84 -15.79 27.91
CA ILE A 195 -20.74 -14.82 27.90
C ILE A 195 -21.33 -13.47 27.53
N ASP A 196 -21.16 -12.47 28.39
CA ASP A 196 -21.39 -11.08 28.04
C ASP A 196 -20.05 -10.34 28.02
N GLY A 197 -19.84 -9.54 26.98
CA GLY A 197 -18.62 -8.75 26.80
C GLY A 197 -18.77 -7.29 27.24
N ASP A 198 -19.93 -6.91 27.77
CA ASP A 198 -20.27 -5.57 28.28
C ASP A 198 -20.30 -5.62 29.82
N ASP A 199 -19.11 -5.72 30.43
CA ASP A 199 -18.94 -5.93 31.88
C ASP A 199 -19.42 -4.73 32.73
N ASP A 200 -19.41 -3.51 32.17
CA ASP A 200 -19.83 -2.29 32.88
C ASP A 200 -21.23 -1.79 32.47
N HIS A 201 -21.90 -2.50 31.56
CA HIS A 201 -23.26 -2.26 31.09
C HIS A 201 -23.45 -0.88 30.46
N ASP A 202 -22.41 -0.37 29.80
CA ASP A 202 -22.46 0.93 29.14
C ASP A 202 -23.08 0.84 27.73
N GLY A 203 -23.35 -0.37 27.23
CA GLY A 203 -23.98 -0.65 25.94
C GLY A 203 -23.02 -0.70 24.75
N VAL A 204 -21.71 -0.78 24.99
CA VAL A 204 -20.69 -1.16 24.02
C VAL A 204 -19.86 -2.33 24.58
N GLY A 205 -18.82 -2.79 23.88
CA GLY A 205 -18.08 -4.01 24.25
C GLY A 205 -16.56 -3.84 24.26
N THR A 206 -16.07 -2.63 24.50
CA THR A 206 -14.62 -2.32 24.40
C THR A 206 -13.76 -3.15 25.36
N GLU A 207 -14.37 -3.64 26.44
CA GLU A 207 -13.85 -4.51 27.50
C GLU A 207 -13.19 -5.74 26.88
N ILE A 208 -13.82 -6.33 25.86
CA ILE A 208 -13.31 -7.55 25.22
C ILE A 208 -11.98 -7.33 24.50
N GLN A 209 -11.64 -6.08 24.16
CA GLN A 209 -10.38 -5.69 23.51
C GLN A 209 -9.46 -4.86 24.42
N ARG A 210 -9.87 -4.57 25.66
CA ARG A 210 -9.09 -3.83 26.66
C ARG A 210 -8.60 -4.72 27.78
N ALA A 211 -9.55 -5.37 28.46
CA ALA A 211 -9.31 -6.20 29.64
C ALA A 211 -10.36 -7.32 29.71
N PRO A 212 -10.37 -8.26 28.74
CA PRO A 212 -11.40 -9.29 28.66
C PRO A 212 -11.40 -10.18 29.91
N SER A 213 -12.60 -10.60 30.33
CA SER A 213 -12.75 -11.67 31.30
C SER A 213 -12.06 -12.97 30.83
N GLY A 214 -11.77 -13.88 31.76
CA GLY A 214 -11.08 -15.14 31.42
C GLY A 214 -11.83 -15.99 30.39
N LEU A 215 -13.17 -15.96 30.39
CA LEU A 215 -13.99 -16.67 29.41
C LEU A 215 -13.92 -16.01 28.02
N VAL A 216 -14.00 -14.69 27.97
CA VAL A 216 -13.88 -13.92 26.72
C VAL A 216 -12.50 -14.14 26.10
N LEU A 217 -11.44 -14.00 26.90
CA LEU A 217 -10.07 -14.21 26.44
C LEU A 217 -9.84 -15.64 25.94
N ALA A 218 -10.37 -16.65 26.65
CA ALA A 218 -10.24 -18.04 26.23
C ALA A 218 -10.94 -18.31 24.87
N ALA A 219 -12.10 -17.71 24.63
CA ALA A 219 -12.81 -17.81 23.36
C ALA A 219 -12.04 -17.11 22.22
N GLN A 220 -11.53 -15.90 22.46
CA GLN A 220 -10.69 -15.18 21.49
C GLN A 220 -9.40 -15.95 21.16
N GLU A 221 -8.70 -16.49 22.18
CA GLU A 221 -7.54 -17.34 21.97
C GLU A 221 -7.87 -18.62 21.19
N ALA A 222 -9.02 -19.25 21.47
CA ALA A 222 -9.46 -20.42 20.71
C ALA A 222 -9.69 -20.08 19.23
N TYR A 223 -10.30 -18.94 18.94
CA TYR A 223 -10.49 -18.45 17.57
C TYR A 223 -9.14 -18.21 16.88
N VAL A 224 -8.20 -17.53 17.55
CA VAL A 224 -6.86 -17.30 16.99
C VAL A 224 -6.12 -18.62 16.76
N ARG A 225 -6.17 -19.59 17.69
CA ARG A 225 -5.59 -20.93 17.46
C ARG A 225 -6.16 -21.58 16.21
N GLN A 226 -7.48 -21.52 16.02
CA GLN A 226 -8.13 -22.10 14.84
C GLN A 226 -7.67 -21.42 13.54
N VAL A 227 -7.47 -20.10 13.52
CA VAL A 227 -6.88 -19.38 12.37
C VAL A 227 -5.45 -19.84 12.11
N LEU A 228 -4.61 -19.92 13.15
CA LEU A 228 -3.21 -20.35 13.03
C LEU A 228 -3.11 -21.79 12.52
N ASP A 229 -3.86 -22.73 13.11
CA ASP A 229 -3.91 -24.13 12.65
C ASP A 229 -4.41 -24.24 11.20
N THR A 230 -5.29 -23.34 10.76
CA THR A 230 -5.84 -23.32 9.40
C THR A 230 -4.82 -22.87 8.34
N LEU A 231 -3.82 -22.07 8.71
CA LEU A 231 -2.93 -21.37 7.77
C LEU A 231 -1.43 -21.68 7.97
N HIS A 232 -1.06 -22.44 8.99
CA HIS A 232 0.31 -22.66 9.45
C HIS A 232 1.33 -23.16 8.41
N ASP A 233 0.86 -23.75 7.31
CA ASP A 233 1.67 -24.33 6.25
C ASP A 233 1.75 -23.45 4.99
N LEU A 234 1.15 -22.26 5.01
CA LEU A 234 1.07 -21.35 3.87
C LEU A 234 2.12 -20.24 3.98
N ASP A 235 2.99 -20.14 2.99
CA ASP A 235 4.15 -19.23 2.99
C ASP A 235 3.80 -17.74 2.88
N ASN A 236 2.58 -17.42 2.47
CA ASN A 236 2.17 -16.08 2.07
C ASN A 236 1.40 -15.32 3.13
N VAL A 237 1.47 -15.75 4.40
CA VAL A 237 0.65 -15.21 5.49
C VAL A 237 1.41 -14.21 6.34
N LEU A 238 0.74 -13.10 6.66
CA LEU A 238 1.05 -12.19 7.76
C LEU A 238 -0.21 -12.10 8.63
N TYR A 239 -0.06 -11.99 9.94
CA TYR A 239 -1.18 -11.77 10.86
C TYR A 239 -1.28 -10.29 11.24
N GLU A 240 -2.50 -9.78 11.30
CA GLU A 240 -2.82 -8.46 11.84
C GLU A 240 -3.74 -8.64 13.04
N VAL A 241 -3.36 -8.09 14.19
CA VAL A 241 -4.13 -8.30 15.42
C VAL A 241 -5.53 -7.71 15.31
N VAL A 242 -5.66 -6.41 15.07
CA VAL A 242 -6.96 -5.75 15.07
C VAL A 242 -6.94 -4.53 14.17
N ASN A 243 -7.99 -4.34 13.39
CA ASN A 243 -8.22 -3.06 12.73
C ASN A 243 -8.78 -2.04 13.72
N GLU A 244 -8.14 -0.88 13.85
CA GLU A 244 -8.69 0.31 14.49
C GLU A 244 -9.44 0.01 15.81
N ALA A 245 -8.71 -0.53 16.79
CA ALA A 245 -9.18 -0.62 18.17
C ALA A 245 -9.05 0.74 18.89
N VAL A 246 -9.67 0.86 20.07
CA VAL A 246 -9.46 2.02 20.96
C VAL A 246 -8.03 2.00 21.56
N PRO A 247 -7.42 3.16 21.89
CA PRO A 247 -6.05 3.22 22.43
C PRO A 247 -5.81 2.36 23.68
N GLU A 248 -6.82 2.17 24.52
CA GLU A 248 -6.75 1.37 25.75
C GLU A 248 -6.52 -0.13 25.48
N SER A 249 -6.68 -0.57 24.23
CA SER A 249 -6.46 -1.97 23.82
C SER A 249 -4.99 -2.40 23.76
N VAL A 250 -4.02 -1.49 23.91
CA VAL A 250 -2.58 -1.78 23.76
C VAL A 250 -2.12 -3.04 24.51
N PRO A 251 -2.42 -3.23 25.82
CA PRO A 251 -2.00 -4.43 26.53
C PRO A 251 -2.57 -5.73 25.95
N TRP A 252 -3.82 -5.68 25.49
CA TRP A 252 -4.52 -6.80 24.85
C TRP A 252 -3.95 -7.11 23.47
N GLN A 253 -3.64 -6.08 22.67
CA GLN A 253 -2.99 -6.27 21.37
C GLN A 253 -1.60 -6.91 21.55
N TYR A 254 -0.82 -6.43 22.52
CA TYR A 254 0.48 -7.00 22.87
C TYR A 254 0.38 -8.45 23.34
N HIS A 255 -0.68 -8.80 24.08
CA HIS A 255 -0.97 -10.19 24.43
C HIS A 255 -1.12 -11.06 23.20
N PHE A 256 -1.93 -10.64 22.21
CA PHE A 256 -2.13 -11.43 20.99
C PHE A 256 -0.88 -11.53 20.12
N ILE A 257 -0.05 -10.48 20.04
CA ILE A 257 1.26 -10.56 19.36
C ILE A 257 2.11 -11.67 19.97
N ARG A 258 2.27 -11.67 21.30
CA ARG A 258 3.05 -12.70 22.00
C ARG A 258 2.38 -14.07 21.95
N PHE A 259 1.05 -14.13 21.97
CA PHE A 259 0.29 -15.36 21.90
C PHE A 259 0.53 -16.08 20.57
N ILE A 260 0.40 -15.37 19.44
CA ILE A 260 0.60 -15.93 18.10
C ILE A 260 2.02 -16.47 17.96
N LYS A 261 3.03 -15.63 18.26
CA LYS A 261 4.45 -16.02 18.18
C LYS A 261 4.78 -17.24 19.05
N ARG A 262 4.22 -17.29 20.27
CA ARG A 262 4.38 -18.44 21.16
C ARG A 262 3.70 -19.68 20.60
N TYR A 263 2.46 -19.56 20.12
CA TYR A 263 1.70 -20.70 19.63
C TYR A 263 2.38 -21.35 18.42
N GLU A 264 2.81 -20.56 17.43
CA GLU A 264 3.53 -21.10 16.26
C GLU A 264 4.82 -21.83 16.68
N ARG A 265 5.61 -21.21 17.55
CA ARG A 265 6.85 -21.81 18.08
C ARG A 265 6.57 -23.13 18.80
N ASP A 266 5.60 -23.15 19.71
CA ASP A 266 5.32 -24.32 20.54
C ASP A 266 4.72 -25.48 19.72
N ARG A 267 4.08 -25.17 18.58
CA ARG A 267 3.55 -26.14 17.61
C ARG A 267 4.57 -26.58 16.56
N GLY A 268 5.71 -25.89 16.46
CA GLY A 268 6.69 -26.12 15.40
C GLY A 268 6.19 -25.69 14.02
N PHE A 269 5.29 -24.71 13.97
CA PHE A 269 4.79 -24.14 12.73
C PHE A 269 5.82 -23.21 12.10
N MET A 270 5.58 -22.88 10.83
CA MET A 270 6.27 -21.77 10.17
C MET A 270 6.04 -20.49 10.98
N THR A 271 7.05 -19.63 11.10
CA THR A 271 6.93 -18.35 11.81
C THR A 271 6.45 -17.28 10.85
N HIS A 272 5.23 -16.79 11.03
CA HIS A 272 4.66 -15.74 10.20
C HIS A 272 4.83 -14.36 10.85
N PRO A 273 5.01 -13.27 10.06
CA PRO A 273 5.07 -11.93 10.61
C PRO A 273 3.75 -11.55 11.30
N VAL A 274 3.85 -10.96 12.48
CA VAL A 274 2.69 -10.44 13.23
C VAL A 274 2.72 -8.93 13.25
N GLY A 275 1.58 -8.31 12.97
CA GLY A 275 1.41 -6.87 12.78
C GLY A 275 0.49 -6.21 13.77
N MET A 276 0.74 -4.92 13.99
CA MET A 276 -0.11 -4.02 14.77
C MET A 276 -0.43 -2.77 13.95
N THR A 277 -1.71 -2.45 13.80
CA THR A 277 -2.18 -1.32 12.99
C THR A 277 -2.76 -0.22 13.88
N PHE A 278 -2.99 0.96 13.31
CA PHE A 278 -3.32 2.16 14.08
C PHE A 278 -4.74 2.11 14.67
N PHE A 279 -4.97 2.95 15.66
CA PHE A 279 -6.22 3.03 16.43
C PHE A 279 -7.32 3.81 15.69
N GLN A 280 -8.55 3.74 16.19
CA GLN A 280 -9.66 4.56 15.69
C GLN A 280 -9.30 6.05 15.68
N LEU A 281 -9.64 6.70 14.57
CA LEU A 281 -9.44 8.13 14.37
C LEU A 281 -10.79 8.83 14.66
N GLY A 282 -10.82 9.85 15.53
CA GLY A 282 -12.06 10.58 15.85
C GLY A 282 -12.24 10.91 17.34
N GLU A 283 -13.46 10.76 17.85
CA GLU A 283 -13.88 11.11 19.23
C GLU A 283 -13.01 10.45 20.32
N PHE A 284 -12.38 9.31 20.00
CA PHE A 284 -11.46 8.58 20.87
C PHE A 284 -10.00 9.10 20.83
N GLY A 285 -9.77 10.29 20.28
CA GLY A 285 -8.52 11.03 20.38
C GLY A 285 -7.36 10.56 19.51
N GLY A 286 -7.52 9.42 18.81
CA GLY A 286 -6.40 8.74 18.15
C GLY A 286 -5.39 8.21 19.16
N GLY A 287 -4.67 7.14 18.83
CA GLY A 287 -3.57 6.67 19.67
C GLY A 287 -2.22 7.29 19.31
N ASP A 288 -1.17 6.85 19.99
CA ASP A 288 0.21 7.28 19.71
C ASP A 288 0.91 6.23 18.84
N ASN A 289 1.56 6.65 17.76
CA ASN A 289 2.40 5.75 16.97
C ASN A 289 3.53 5.12 17.79
N ALA A 290 3.98 5.77 18.87
CA ALA A 290 5.01 5.21 19.76
C ALA A 290 4.64 3.80 20.26
N THR A 291 3.37 3.55 20.58
CA THR A 291 2.93 2.23 21.05
C THR A 291 3.05 1.15 19.98
N LEU A 292 2.96 1.51 18.69
CA LEU A 292 3.21 0.57 17.60
C LEU A 292 4.70 0.21 17.54
N PHE A 293 5.59 1.20 17.63
CA PHE A 293 7.04 0.97 17.60
C PHE A 293 7.55 0.17 18.81
N ASP A 294 6.96 0.40 19.99
CA ASP A 294 7.32 -0.28 21.23
C ASP A 294 6.79 -1.73 21.30
N SER A 295 5.88 -2.10 20.40
CA SER A 295 5.31 -3.45 20.34
C SER A 295 6.31 -4.50 19.87
N GLU A 296 6.03 -5.76 20.18
CA GLU A 296 6.78 -6.92 19.68
C GLU A 296 6.39 -7.33 18.25
N ALA A 297 5.58 -6.53 17.55
CA ALA A 297 5.17 -6.79 16.16
C ALA A 297 6.37 -6.72 15.19
N ASP A 298 6.33 -7.53 14.14
CA ASP A 298 7.33 -7.56 13.07
C ASP A 298 7.11 -6.45 12.04
N TRP A 299 5.85 -6.05 11.86
CA TRP A 299 5.45 -4.91 11.04
C TRP A 299 4.40 -4.05 11.74
N ILE A 300 4.30 -2.79 11.34
CA ILE A 300 3.29 -1.87 11.85
C ILE A 300 2.65 -1.07 10.72
N SER A 301 1.39 -0.68 10.92
CA SER A 301 0.71 0.31 10.08
C SER A 301 0.42 1.57 10.90
N PRO A 302 1.26 2.62 10.78
CA PRO A 302 1.07 3.84 11.55
C PRO A 302 -0.07 4.69 11.01
N GLY A 303 -0.69 5.47 11.89
CA GLY A 303 -1.70 6.46 11.52
C GLY A 303 -1.15 7.87 11.57
N GLY A 304 -1.83 8.79 10.90
CA GLY A 304 -1.49 10.20 10.96
C GLY A 304 -1.68 10.90 9.62
N TYR A 305 -2.89 11.42 9.41
CA TYR A 305 -3.32 12.17 8.23
C TYR A 305 -2.32 13.21 7.75
N THR A 306 -1.69 13.97 8.65
CA THR A 306 -0.74 15.03 8.25
C THR A 306 0.69 14.55 8.15
N LYS A 307 1.03 13.45 8.83
CA LYS A 307 2.43 13.00 8.97
C LYS A 307 2.85 12.08 7.81
N TYR A 308 1.98 11.17 7.39
CA TYR A 308 2.31 10.15 6.40
C TYR A 308 1.67 10.35 5.02
N ALA A 309 0.67 11.23 4.92
CA ALA A 309 -0.06 11.45 3.67
C ALA A 309 0.80 12.04 2.54
N ARG A 310 1.66 13.01 2.85
CA ARG A 310 2.51 13.71 1.87
C ARG A 310 3.88 13.99 2.46
N ASN A 311 4.92 13.75 1.68
CA ASN A 311 6.32 13.84 2.09
C ASN A 311 6.55 13.14 3.45
N PRO A 312 6.23 11.84 3.57
CA PRO A 312 6.38 11.14 4.83
C PRO A 312 7.85 11.19 5.29
N PRO A 313 8.12 11.15 6.61
CA PRO A 313 9.48 11.10 7.11
C PRO A 313 10.21 9.87 6.54
N VAL A 314 11.54 9.87 6.47
CA VAL A 314 12.28 8.67 6.07
C VAL A 314 11.99 7.55 7.08
N ALA A 315 11.58 6.37 6.61
CA ALA A 315 11.48 5.18 7.45
C ALA A 315 12.86 4.94 8.06
N ASP A 316 12.94 4.79 9.38
CA ASP A 316 14.22 4.66 10.10
C ASP A 316 14.73 3.21 10.14
N GLY A 317 13.88 2.24 9.78
CA GLY A 317 14.21 0.81 9.78
C GLY A 317 14.09 0.14 11.14
N ARG A 318 13.46 0.77 12.13
CA ARG A 318 13.15 0.11 13.41
C ARG A 318 12.10 -0.99 13.27
N LYS A 319 11.23 -0.87 12.26
CA LYS A 319 10.17 -1.83 11.91
C LYS A 319 9.99 -1.83 10.39
N VAL A 320 9.41 -2.91 9.85
CA VAL A 320 8.79 -2.86 8.54
C VAL A 320 7.51 -2.05 8.65
N LEU A 321 7.41 -0.96 7.89
CA LEU A 321 6.26 -0.06 7.92
C LEU A 321 5.41 -0.28 6.67
N ILE A 322 4.19 -0.74 6.89
CA ILE A 322 3.16 -0.81 5.85
C ILE A 322 2.33 0.46 5.97
N LEU A 323 2.33 1.34 4.97
CA LEU A 323 1.49 2.54 5.01
C LEU A 323 0.14 2.22 4.38
N ASP A 324 -0.85 1.97 5.23
CA ASP A 324 -2.23 1.74 4.80
C ASP A 324 -2.98 3.06 4.65
N THR A 325 -3.62 3.27 3.49
CA THR A 325 -4.49 4.43 3.33
C THR A 325 -5.66 4.41 4.30
N ASP A 326 -6.08 3.24 4.81
CA ASP A 326 -7.11 3.12 5.86
C ASP A 326 -6.85 4.11 7.02
N HIS A 327 -5.63 4.13 7.58
CA HIS A 327 -5.27 4.97 8.74
C HIS A 327 -4.66 6.34 8.39
N ILE A 328 -4.54 6.67 7.10
CA ILE A 328 -3.87 7.87 6.60
C ILE A 328 -4.78 8.74 5.75
N HIS A 329 -5.74 8.15 5.04
CA HIS A 329 -6.55 8.79 4.00
C HIS A 329 -7.99 8.25 3.92
N GLY A 330 -8.32 7.14 4.58
CA GLY A 330 -9.46 6.31 4.20
C GLY A 330 -9.31 5.83 2.75
N ILE A 331 -10.33 6.05 1.91
CA ILE A 331 -10.33 5.74 0.47
C ILE A 331 -9.51 6.72 -0.38
N GLY A 332 -8.80 7.66 0.25
CA GLY A 332 -8.04 8.71 -0.42
C GLY A 332 -6.70 8.21 -0.97
N GLY A 333 -5.68 9.08 -0.95
CA GLY A 333 -4.35 8.79 -1.52
C GLY A 333 -4.28 8.99 -3.04
N ASP A 334 -3.07 9.18 -3.55
CA ASP A 334 -2.80 9.35 -4.97
C ASP A 334 -1.49 8.67 -5.38
N HIS A 335 -1.15 8.77 -6.67
CA HIS A 335 0.14 8.30 -7.15
C HIS A 335 1.35 8.94 -6.45
N ASN A 336 1.25 10.20 -5.97
CA ASN A 336 2.34 10.82 -5.25
C ASN A 336 2.52 10.15 -3.88
N PHE A 337 1.45 9.87 -3.14
CA PHE A 337 1.52 9.11 -1.89
C PHE A 337 2.32 7.80 -2.08
N VAL A 338 2.03 7.05 -3.16
CA VAL A 338 2.72 5.79 -3.46
C VAL A 338 4.21 6.01 -3.74
N TRP A 339 4.55 6.94 -4.64
CA TRP A 339 5.94 7.21 -5.00
C TRP A 339 6.75 7.83 -3.85
N GLU A 340 6.18 8.81 -3.14
CA GLU A 340 6.79 9.43 -1.96
C GLU A 340 7.03 8.37 -0.87
N SER A 341 6.12 7.42 -0.67
CA SER A 341 6.28 6.29 0.26
C SER A 341 7.42 5.36 -0.14
N PHE A 342 7.48 4.95 -1.42
CA PHE A 342 8.53 4.08 -1.94
C PHE A 342 9.93 4.66 -1.72
N PHE A 343 10.13 5.95 -2.05
CA PHE A 343 11.42 6.62 -1.89
C PHE A 343 11.80 6.91 -0.44
N ARG A 344 10.85 6.78 0.50
CA ARG A 344 11.09 6.92 1.93
C ARG A 344 11.27 5.58 2.64
N GLY A 345 11.21 4.46 1.92
CA GLY A 345 11.44 3.12 2.45
C GLY A 345 10.23 2.51 3.14
N TYR A 346 9.01 2.89 2.73
CA TYR A 346 7.75 2.30 3.20
C TYR A 346 7.21 1.26 2.23
N ASN A 347 6.21 0.49 2.68
CA ASN A 347 5.45 -0.47 1.88
C ASN A 347 3.98 0.02 1.77
N PRO A 348 3.62 0.82 0.75
CA PRO A 348 2.29 1.42 0.67
C PRO A 348 1.24 0.41 0.20
N ILE A 349 0.09 0.39 0.88
CA ILE A 349 -1.09 -0.41 0.53
C ILE A 349 -2.32 0.51 0.43
N TYR A 350 -3.32 0.10 -0.35
CA TYR A 350 -4.39 0.99 -0.79
C TYR A 350 -5.76 0.40 -0.48
N MET A 351 -6.52 1.08 0.37
CA MET A 351 -7.93 0.79 0.61
C MET A 351 -8.74 1.27 -0.58
N ASP A 352 -9.17 0.31 -1.39
CA ASP A 352 -9.66 0.54 -2.73
C ASP A 352 -11.17 0.31 -2.79
N PRO A 353 -11.97 1.30 -3.21
CA PRO A 353 -13.43 1.12 -3.28
C PRO A 353 -13.90 0.31 -4.50
N PHE A 354 -13.02 -0.05 -5.45
CA PHE A 354 -13.31 -0.88 -6.64
C PHE A 354 -14.62 -0.55 -7.40
N GLY A 355 -14.97 0.73 -7.51
CA GLY A 355 -16.16 1.20 -8.25
C GLY A 355 -17.41 1.39 -7.38
N ALA A 356 -17.34 1.05 -6.09
CA ALA A 356 -18.30 1.54 -5.11
C ALA A 356 -18.08 3.05 -4.96
N VAL A 357 -19.01 3.86 -5.48
CA VAL A 357 -18.93 5.32 -5.37
C VAL A 357 -19.27 5.69 -3.94
N HIS A 358 -18.25 5.94 -3.12
CA HIS A 358 -18.40 6.42 -1.76
C HIS A 358 -17.78 7.82 -1.65
N GLU A 359 -18.52 8.78 -1.08
CA GLU A 359 -18.12 10.18 -0.93
C GLU A 359 -17.11 10.43 0.21
N LEU A 360 -16.34 9.43 0.62
CA LEU A 360 -15.84 9.35 2.00
C LEU A 360 -14.32 9.20 2.08
N THR A 361 -13.58 10.25 1.72
CA THR A 361 -12.15 10.39 2.03
C THR A 361 -11.94 11.10 3.35
N ILE A 362 -10.93 10.67 4.12
CA ILE A 362 -10.46 11.44 5.27
C ILE A 362 -9.29 12.31 4.79
N GLY A 363 -9.61 13.55 4.40
CA GLY A 363 -8.72 14.46 3.66
C GLY A 363 -9.38 14.98 2.38
N GLU A 364 -8.58 15.47 1.42
CA GLU A 364 -9.09 15.97 0.13
C GLU A 364 -9.92 14.88 -0.59
N PRO A 365 -11.16 15.18 -1.01
CA PRO A 365 -12.03 14.28 -1.76
C PRO A 365 -11.37 13.71 -3.00
N VAL A 366 -11.15 12.40 -2.99
CA VAL A 366 -10.83 11.63 -4.19
C VAL A 366 -12.16 11.26 -4.85
N ALA A 367 -12.79 12.27 -5.45
CA ALA A 367 -14.11 12.14 -6.05
C ALA A 367 -14.07 11.67 -7.52
N ASN A 368 -12.95 11.11 -8.01
CA ASN A 368 -12.85 10.67 -9.40
C ASN A 368 -12.02 9.39 -9.62
N GLU A 369 -12.62 8.44 -10.35
CA GLU A 369 -11.99 7.19 -10.85
C GLU A 369 -10.56 7.34 -11.40
N PRO A 370 -10.20 8.42 -12.13
CA PRO A 370 -8.83 8.61 -12.61
C PRO A 370 -7.77 8.67 -11.51
N GLN A 371 -8.09 9.11 -10.30
CA GLN A 371 -7.11 9.18 -9.21
C GLN A 371 -6.88 7.81 -8.56
N HIS A 372 -7.94 7.04 -8.27
CA HIS A 372 -7.82 5.67 -7.78
C HIS A 372 -7.01 4.81 -8.76
N GLU A 373 -7.29 4.93 -10.06
CA GLU A 373 -6.56 4.19 -11.09
C GLU A 373 -5.08 4.59 -11.14
N ARG A 374 -4.76 5.88 -10.97
CA ARG A 374 -3.36 6.34 -10.92
C ARG A 374 -2.62 5.80 -9.69
N ALA A 375 -3.28 5.71 -8.54
CA ALA A 375 -2.69 5.10 -7.35
C ALA A 375 -2.38 3.61 -7.59
N ARG A 376 -3.36 2.84 -8.10
CA ARG A 376 -3.20 1.42 -8.45
C ARG A 376 -2.03 1.19 -9.41
N LEU A 377 -1.92 2.00 -10.47
CA LEU A 377 -0.83 1.91 -11.43
C LEU A 377 0.53 2.24 -10.80
N ALA A 378 0.61 3.29 -9.98
CA ALA A 378 1.85 3.67 -9.29
C ALA A 378 2.36 2.56 -8.35
N MET A 379 1.46 1.80 -7.71
CA MET A 379 1.86 0.65 -6.88
C MET A 379 2.54 -0.43 -7.72
N GLY A 380 1.94 -0.79 -8.85
CA GLY A 380 2.55 -1.73 -9.79
C GLY A 380 3.89 -1.26 -10.37
N GLU A 381 4.01 0.05 -10.62
CA GLU A 381 5.25 0.67 -11.10
C GLU A 381 6.36 0.66 -10.04
N THR A 382 6.06 1.03 -8.79
CA THR A 382 7.04 0.99 -7.70
C THR A 382 7.52 -0.42 -7.42
N ARG A 383 6.65 -1.44 -7.48
CA ARG A 383 7.09 -2.84 -7.38
C ARG A 383 8.02 -3.24 -8.53
N ARG A 384 7.70 -2.85 -9.77
CA ARG A 384 8.57 -3.14 -10.92
C ARG A 384 9.96 -2.54 -10.75
N TRP A 385 10.06 -1.37 -10.11
CA TRP A 385 11.35 -0.79 -9.75
C TRP A 385 12.00 -1.55 -8.60
N ALA A 386 11.26 -1.87 -7.54
CA ALA A 386 11.77 -2.67 -6.43
C ALA A 386 12.41 -3.99 -6.89
N ASP A 387 11.81 -4.67 -7.88
CA ASP A 387 12.31 -5.94 -8.44
C ASP A 387 13.60 -5.78 -9.27
N GLN A 388 13.94 -4.57 -9.71
CA GLN A 388 15.14 -4.27 -10.52
C GLN A 388 16.28 -3.68 -9.71
N LEU A 389 15.97 -3.13 -8.54
CA LEU A 389 16.90 -2.41 -7.67
C LEU A 389 17.49 -3.34 -6.61
N ASP A 390 18.72 -3.09 -6.16
CA ASP A 390 19.27 -3.78 -5.00
C ASP A 390 18.75 -3.15 -3.70
N LEU A 391 17.46 -3.36 -3.39
CA LEU A 391 16.85 -2.87 -2.16
C LEU A 391 17.46 -3.47 -0.88
N GLN A 392 18.31 -4.51 -0.99
CA GLN A 392 19.05 -5.02 0.16
C GLN A 392 20.10 -3.99 0.63
N ARG A 393 20.60 -3.15 -0.28
CA ARG A 393 21.67 -2.17 -0.02
C ARG A 393 21.20 -0.72 -0.16
N LEU A 394 20.24 -0.45 -1.03
CA LEU A 394 19.70 0.88 -1.26
C LEU A 394 18.98 1.41 -0.02
N THR A 395 19.26 2.67 0.32
CA THR A 395 18.60 3.38 1.42
C THR A 395 18.09 4.74 0.97
N PRO A 396 17.04 5.29 1.61
CA PRO A 396 16.60 6.67 1.38
C PRO A 396 17.69 7.68 1.78
N GLN A 397 18.15 8.49 0.82
CA GLN A 397 19.19 9.51 0.98
C GLN A 397 18.75 10.83 0.33
N GLY A 398 17.73 11.45 0.93
CA GLY A 398 17.04 12.61 0.36
C GLY A 398 17.94 13.83 0.13
N GLU A 399 19.04 13.96 0.86
CA GLU A 399 20.03 15.04 0.71
C GLU A 399 20.80 14.99 -0.63
N LEU A 400 20.77 13.85 -1.32
CA LEU A 400 21.46 13.67 -2.60
C LEU A 400 20.70 14.24 -3.80
N ALA A 401 19.41 14.55 -3.65
CA ALA A 401 18.60 15.10 -4.71
C ALA A 401 17.87 16.36 -4.25
N SER A 402 17.84 17.40 -5.09
CA SER A 402 17.10 18.63 -4.78
C SER A 402 15.58 18.44 -4.64
N THR A 403 15.07 17.28 -5.06
CA THR A 403 13.67 16.88 -4.85
C THR A 403 13.40 16.32 -3.46
N GLY A 404 14.45 15.97 -2.70
CA GLY A 404 14.35 15.32 -1.40
C GLY A 404 14.09 13.80 -1.46
N TYR A 405 13.99 13.24 -2.67
CA TYR A 405 13.67 11.82 -2.91
C TYR A 405 14.76 11.14 -3.73
N CYS A 406 15.61 10.39 -3.05
CA CYS A 406 16.62 9.55 -3.68
C CYS A 406 16.77 8.25 -2.90
N LEU A 407 16.73 7.12 -3.60
CA LEU A 407 17.21 5.84 -3.10
C LEU A 407 18.64 5.68 -3.63
N ALA A 408 19.59 5.39 -2.75
CA ALA A 408 20.98 5.28 -3.16
C ALA A 408 21.77 4.25 -2.38
N GLU A 409 22.71 3.66 -3.10
CA GLU A 409 23.92 3.04 -2.60
C GLU A 409 25.05 3.88 -3.20
N ARG A 410 25.70 4.69 -2.36
CA ARG A 410 26.63 5.70 -2.86
C ARG A 410 27.78 5.05 -3.63
N GLY A 411 28.00 5.56 -4.83
CA GLY A 411 29.04 5.07 -5.73
C GLY A 411 28.68 3.82 -6.51
N GLU A 412 27.47 3.27 -6.37
CA GLU A 412 26.99 2.06 -7.06
C GLU A 412 25.68 2.32 -7.82
N GLU A 413 24.59 2.63 -7.11
CA GLU A 413 23.24 2.72 -7.67
C GLU A 413 22.46 3.91 -7.10
N TYR A 414 21.74 4.63 -7.97
CA TYR A 414 20.96 5.81 -7.62
C TYR A 414 19.65 5.85 -8.40
N LEU A 415 18.55 6.02 -7.68
CA LEU A 415 17.25 6.35 -8.24
C LEU A 415 16.77 7.67 -7.63
N VAL A 416 16.24 8.58 -8.46
CA VAL A 416 15.72 9.89 -8.04
C VAL A 416 14.30 10.07 -8.53
N TYR A 417 13.41 10.51 -7.64
CA TYR A 417 12.03 10.84 -7.97
C TYR A 417 11.84 12.34 -8.18
N VAL A 418 11.10 12.68 -9.22
CA VAL A 418 10.67 14.04 -9.54
C VAL A 418 9.14 14.01 -9.60
N SER A 419 8.49 14.52 -8.57
CA SER A 419 7.03 14.62 -8.54
C SER A 419 6.53 15.56 -9.64
N ALA A 420 5.41 15.18 -10.26
CA ALA A 420 4.70 16.08 -11.16
C ALA A 420 4.08 17.24 -10.35
N PRO A 421 4.11 18.48 -10.85
CA PRO A 421 3.48 19.59 -10.15
C PRO A 421 1.98 19.33 -9.98
N ALA A 422 1.44 19.68 -8.80
CA ALA A 422 0.05 19.47 -8.44
C ALA A 422 -0.95 20.12 -9.42
N ASN A 423 -0.52 21.12 -10.20
CA ASN A 423 -1.29 21.71 -11.28
C ASN A 423 -0.48 21.75 -12.59
N PRO A 424 -0.79 20.92 -13.60
CA PRO A 424 -0.08 20.89 -14.88
C PRO A 424 -0.11 22.24 -15.61
N LEU A 425 -1.14 23.07 -15.36
CA LEU A 425 -1.31 24.38 -16.00
C LEU A 425 -0.42 25.47 -15.38
N SER A 426 0.07 25.31 -14.15
CA SER A 426 1.01 26.26 -13.53
C SER A 426 2.47 25.99 -13.92
N ALA A 427 2.75 24.86 -14.56
CA ALA A 427 4.09 24.44 -14.96
C ALA A 427 4.53 25.01 -16.32
N ALA A 428 3.65 25.75 -17.01
CA ALA A 428 3.99 26.44 -18.24
C ALA A 428 4.95 27.62 -17.95
N GLY A 429 6.26 27.35 -17.94
CA GLY A 429 7.28 28.39 -18.01
C GLY A 429 8.37 28.40 -16.93
N THR A 430 8.43 27.44 -16.01
CA THR A 430 9.55 27.36 -15.05
C THR A 430 10.23 25.99 -15.10
N THR A 431 11.42 25.93 -15.70
CA THR A 431 12.34 24.79 -15.55
C THR A 431 13.15 25.01 -14.28
N ARG A 432 12.85 24.26 -13.21
CA ARG A 432 13.74 24.19 -12.04
C ARG A 432 14.82 23.15 -12.31
N PRO A 433 16.12 23.50 -12.24
CA PRO A 433 17.18 22.51 -12.37
C PRO A 433 17.08 21.48 -11.24
N ILE A 434 17.18 20.19 -11.58
CA ILE A 434 17.32 19.12 -10.58
C ILE A 434 18.81 18.96 -10.32
N THR A 435 19.20 19.10 -9.06
CA THR A 435 20.59 18.90 -8.63
C THR A 435 20.70 17.52 -8.00
N ILE A 436 21.62 16.70 -8.52
CA ILE A 436 21.99 15.41 -7.94
C ILE A 436 23.42 15.54 -7.42
N ASN A 437 23.60 15.38 -6.11
CA ASN A 437 24.88 15.42 -5.46
C ASN A 437 25.47 14.01 -5.38
N LEU A 438 26.46 13.72 -6.23
CA LEU A 438 27.11 12.40 -6.32
C LEU A 438 28.49 12.37 -5.65
N VAL A 439 28.74 13.28 -4.70
CA VAL A 439 30.03 13.35 -3.99
C VAL A 439 30.36 11.99 -3.35
N GLY A 440 31.48 11.41 -3.78
CA GLY A 440 31.92 10.05 -3.43
C GLY A 440 31.96 9.05 -4.61
N SER A 441 31.42 9.39 -5.79
CA SER A 441 31.56 8.56 -6.99
C SER A 441 32.96 8.68 -7.61
N VAL A 442 33.72 7.57 -7.64
CA VAL A 442 35.13 7.55 -8.10
C VAL A 442 35.24 7.16 -9.59
N VAL A 443 34.13 7.06 -10.33
CA VAL A 443 34.09 6.48 -11.68
C VAL A 443 33.23 7.33 -12.64
N PRO A 444 33.61 7.49 -13.92
CA PRO A 444 32.81 8.24 -14.90
C PRO A 444 31.42 7.62 -15.11
N LEU A 445 30.39 8.43 -14.91
CA LEU A 445 28.99 8.04 -15.06
C LEU A 445 28.57 7.88 -16.54
N ARG A 446 27.75 6.86 -16.81
CA ARG A 446 26.85 6.81 -17.96
C ARG A 446 25.44 7.15 -17.47
N SER A 447 24.85 8.22 -18.00
CA SER A 447 23.43 8.53 -17.76
C SER A 447 22.58 7.86 -18.84
N THR A 448 21.65 7.00 -18.43
CA THR A 448 20.59 6.50 -19.32
C THR A 448 19.29 7.17 -18.91
N GLY A 449 18.85 8.13 -19.73
CA GLY A 449 17.52 8.72 -19.59
C GLY A 449 16.54 7.96 -20.49
N SER A 450 15.52 7.35 -19.89
CA SER A 450 14.39 6.77 -20.61
C SER A 450 13.23 7.78 -20.57
N ILE A 451 12.96 8.44 -21.70
CA ILE A 451 11.78 9.29 -21.88
C ILE A 451 10.76 8.48 -22.69
N TRP A 452 9.63 8.16 -22.07
CA TRP A 452 8.51 7.55 -22.78
C TRP A 452 7.62 8.65 -23.35
N LYS A 453 7.61 8.79 -24.68
CA LYS A 453 6.64 9.62 -25.40
C LYS A 453 5.64 8.71 -26.12
N ARG A 454 4.35 8.93 -25.84
CA ARG A 454 3.26 8.46 -26.71
C ARG A 454 3.09 9.47 -27.85
N ASP A 455 3.13 9.00 -29.09
CA ASP A 455 2.66 9.82 -30.20
C ASP A 455 1.12 9.94 -30.16
N GLY A 456 0.55 10.89 -30.91
CA GLY A 456 -0.90 11.11 -30.98
C GLY A 456 -1.70 9.97 -31.61
N ARG A 457 -1.08 8.80 -31.85
CA ARG A 457 -1.70 7.57 -32.38
C ARG A 457 -1.50 6.36 -31.46
N GLY A 458 -1.02 6.55 -30.24
CA GLY A 458 -0.91 5.48 -29.25
C GLY A 458 0.31 4.56 -29.43
N ARG A 459 1.27 4.88 -30.31
CA ARG A 459 2.52 4.12 -30.43
C ARG A 459 3.52 4.60 -29.38
N ALA A 460 3.99 3.69 -28.54
CA ALA A 460 5.15 3.94 -27.69
C ALA A 460 6.40 3.96 -28.59
N THR A 461 7.13 5.08 -28.58
CA THR A 461 8.45 5.15 -29.20
C THR A 461 9.49 5.27 -28.09
N HIS A 462 10.35 4.26 -28.00
CA HIS A 462 11.48 4.23 -27.08
C HIS A 462 12.63 5.01 -27.72
N SER A 463 13.04 6.13 -27.14
CA SER A 463 14.30 6.77 -27.49
C SER A 463 15.30 6.54 -26.36
N SER A 464 16.19 5.55 -26.52
CA SER A 464 17.42 5.48 -25.72
C SER A 464 18.45 6.42 -26.33
N GLY A 465 18.83 7.46 -25.58
CA GLY A 465 20.01 8.23 -25.88
C GLY A 465 21.13 7.83 -24.93
N GLU A 466 22.13 7.07 -25.41
CA GLU A 466 23.42 7.02 -24.73
C GLU A 466 24.15 8.33 -25.03
N ARG A 467 24.41 9.13 -23.99
CA ARG A 467 25.40 10.20 -24.06
C ARG A 467 26.62 9.78 -23.26
N THR A 468 27.69 9.43 -23.96
CA THR A 468 29.05 9.39 -23.39
C THR A 468 29.58 10.82 -23.37
N CYS A 469 29.78 11.39 -22.18
CA CYS A 469 30.54 12.62 -22.05
C CYS A 469 32.04 12.30 -22.24
N ASP A 470 32.50 12.29 -23.49
CA ASP A 470 33.94 12.27 -23.81
C ASP A 470 34.46 13.71 -23.80
N HIS A 471 35.15 14.11 -22.72
CA HIS A 471 35.85 15.39 -22.69
C HIS A 471 37.22 15.25 -23.38
N ARG A 472 37.27 15.47 -24.70
CA ARG A 472 38.53 15.80 -25.40
C ARG A 472 38.92 17.24 -25.08
N ALA A 473 40.09 17.42 -24.48
CA ALA A 473 40.74 18.71 -24.34
C ALA A 473 41.09 19.29 -25.72
N LEU A 474 40.71 20.54 -25.98
CA LEU A 474 41.26 21.35 -27.08
C LEU A 474 42.43 22.19 -26.55
N PRO A 475 43.49 22.42 -27.34
CA PRO A 475 44.77 22.90 -26.84
C PRO A 475 44.88 24.43 -26.83
N GLY A 476 45.59 24.96 -25.84
CA GLY A 476 46.30 26.23 -25.95
C GLY A 476 46.19 27.15 -24.74
N GLY A 477 47.35 27.48 -24.14
CA GLY A 477 47.50 28.72 -23.36
C GLY A 477 48.22 28.59 -22.03
N ARG A 478 49.56 28.46 -22.08
CA ARG A 478 50.62 28.84 -21.12
C ARG A 478 50.32 28.97 -19.61
N ALA A 479 51.18 28.26 -18.87
CA ALA A 479 51.36 28.32 -17.43
C ALA A 479 51.66 29.72 -16.86
N ASN A 480 51.14 29.96 -15.65
CA ASN A 480 51.96 30.45 -14.54
C ASN A 480 51.38 30.03 -13.19
N SER A 481 52.29 29.83 -12.24
CA SER A 481 52.22 29.18 -10.93
C SER A 481 51.36 29.89 -9.86
N SER A 482 50.66 29.13 -9.01
CA SER A 482 51.00 28.90 -7.58
C SER A 482 49.79 28.38 -6.76
N SER A 483 50.01 27.22 -6.14
CA SER A 483 49.44 26.66 -4.89
C SER A 483 48.19 27.30 -4.24
N GLU A 484 47.10 26.53 -4.06
CA GLU A 484 46.75 25.75 -2.85
C GLU A 484 45.37 25.09 -3.03
N GLY A 485 45.20 23.90 -2.44
CA GLY A 485 44.18 22.92 -2.81
C GLY A 485 42.72 23.36 -2.59
N GLN A 486 41.92 23.24 -3.64
CA GLN A 486 40.47 23.23 -3.56
C GLN A 486 39.99 21.87 -4.08
N ILE A 487 39.40 21.07 -3.19
CA ILE A 487 38.73 19.82 -3.56
C ILE A 487 37.48 20.24 -4.36
N ASP A 488 37.53 20.06 -5.67
CA ASP A 488 36.42 20.37 -6.58
C ASP A 488 35.22 19.46 -6.28
N ASN A 489 34.21 20.00 -5.62
CA ASN A 489 32.87 19.42 -5.51
C ASN A 489 32.21 19.42 -6.90
N ARG A 490 32.28 18.31 -7.63
CA ARG A 490 31.62 18.18 -8.94
C ARG A 490 30.14 17.81 -8.77
N ALA A 491 29.27 18.82 -8.84
CA ALA A 491 27.83 18.62 -9.05
C ALA A 491 27.54 18.33 -10.52
N ALA A 492 26.77 17.28 -10.81
CA ALA A 492 26.23 17.05 -12.15
C ALA A 492 24.83 17.69 -12.24
N ALA A 493 24.69 18.75 -13.04
CA ALA A 493 23.40 19.33 -13.35
C ALA A 493 22.75 18.56 -14.50
N VAL A 494 21.61 17.91 -14.25
CA VAL A 494 20.79 17.29 -15.31
C VAL A 494 19.65 18.25 -15.64
N THR A 495 19.72 18.89 -16.80
CA THR A 495 18.65 19.74 -17.33
C THR A 495 17.67 18.89 -18.15
N ALA A 496 16.45 18.72 -17.65
CA ALA A 496 15.33 18.26 -18.46
C ALA A 496 14.67 19.48 -19.13
N SER A 497 14.81 19.62 -20.46
CA SER A 497 14.04 20.61 -21.23
C SER A 497 12.88 19.92 -21.97
N ALA A 498 11.70 20.54 -21.90
CA ALA A 498 10.61 20.26 -22.82
C ALA A 498 10.79 21.15 -24.05
N ASP A 499 11.55 20.71 -25.03
CA ASP A 499 11.76 21.50 -26.25
C ASP A 499 10.60 21.30 -27.25
N ARG A 500 9.94 22.41 -27.60
CA ARG A 500 8.98 22.50 -28.72
C ARG A 500 9.76 23.02 -29.93
N SER A 501 10.12 22.13 -30.85
CA SER A 501 10.58 22.54 -32.17
C SER A 501 10.04 21.62 -33.26
N MET A 502 8.87 21.94 -33.81
CA MET A 502 8.57 21.75 -35.24
C MET A 502 7.59 22.84 -35.68
N GLY A 503 8.11 23.76 -36.49
CA GLY A 503 7.29 24.76 -37.16
C GLY A 503 6.43 24.11 -38.25
N PHE A 504 5.18 24.53 -38.32
CA PHE A 504 4.33 24.33 -39.49
C PHE A 504 4.07 25.68 -40.15
N ARG A 505 4.42 25.77 -41.44
CA ARG A 505 3.98 26.84 -42.34
C ARG A 505 2.47 26.73 -42.52
N LEU A 506 1.75 27.81 -42.25
CA LEU A 506 0.34 27.97 -42.61
C LEU A 506 0.21 28.01 -44.15
N PRO A 507 -0.74 27.29 -44.78
CA PRO A 507 -1.13 27.59 -46.14
C PRO A 507 -1.98 28.86 -46.18
N ALA A 508 -1.72 29.69 -47.19
CA ALA A 508 -2.47 30.91 -47.49
C ALA A 508 -3.94 30.62 -47.81
N VAL A 509 -4.83 31.45 -47.26
CA VAL A 509 -6.27 31.49 -47.58
C VAL A 509 -6.48 32.43 -48.77
N PRO A 510 -7.17 32.04 -49.85
CA PRO A 510 -7.61 32.97 -50.88
C PRO A 510 -8.92 33.67 -50.47
N PRO A 511 -9.12 34.95 -50.87
CA PRO A 511 -10.23 35.77 -50.40
C PRO A 511 -11.43 35.62 -51.32
N HIS A 512 -12.63 35.32 -50.81
CA HIS A 512 -13.87 35.71 -51.49
C HIS A 512 -15.04 35.92 -50.51
N LEU A 513 -15.60 37.14 -50.64
CA LEU A 513 -17.00 37.55 -50.51
C LEU A 513 -17.64 37.70 -49.12
N LEU A 514 -17.48 38.94 -48.61
CA LEU A 514 -18.52 39.83 -48.10
C LEU A 514 -19.96 39.49 -48.55
N ALA A 515 -20.91 39.38 -47.64
CA ALA A 515 -21.82 40.50 -47.28
C ALA A 515 -23.11 40.04 -46.58
N ALA A 516 -23.41 40.78 -45.50
CA ALA A 516 -24.72 41.26 -45.05
C ALA A 516 -25.74 40.28 -44.41
N GLY A 517 -26.23 40.68 -43.24
CA GLY A 517 -27.54 40.28 -42.74
C GLY A 517 -27.70 40.29 -41.23
N CYS A 518 -27.98 41.46 -40.65
CA CYS A 518 -28.40 41.65 -39.25
C CYS A 518 -29.63 40.80 -38.87
N GLY A 519 -29.78 40.51 -37.58
CA GLY A 519 -31.09 40.16 -37.01
C GLY A 519 -31.02 39.55 -35.61
N SER A 520 -31.29 40.37 -34.60
CA SER A 520 -31.52 40.02 -33.20
C SER A 520 -32.73 39.11 -32.99
N GLY A 521 -32.62 38.21 -32.01
CA GLY A 521 -33.70 37.46 -31.37
C GLY A 521 -33.15 36.75 -30.14
#